data_AF-A0A4Y2PVE0-F1
#
_entry.id   AF-A0A4Y2PVE0-F1
#
_cell.length_a   1.000
_cell.length_b   1.000
_cell.length_c   1.000
_cell.angle_alpha   90.00
_cell.angle_beta   90.00
_cell.angle_gamma   90.00
#
_symmetry.space_group_name_H-M   'P 1'
#
loop_
_entity.id
_entity.type
_entity.pdbx_description
1 polymer ?
#
loop_
_entity_poly.entity_id
_entity_poly.type
_entity_poly.pdbx_seq_one_letter_code
_entity_poly.pdbx_strand_id
1 'polypeptide(L)'
;MTRSKSHPIGQSLFSNTKESLRKAPHPEAYHMESCNITSRNQHVFLEGRSVDTAIHSLINRIADSKRLSKHVLVLSSDIKGAFDNLQHQAIINSLIRCGAPDNIFLIFISLLQNRLVTMQTPEGKVSKEQARG
;
A
#
# COMPACT_ATOMS: atom_id res chain seq x y z
N MET A 1 -20.47 -42.36 12.15
CA MET A 1 -21.11 -41.52 11.10
C MET A 1 -20.49 -40.13 11.15
N THR A 2 -20.28 -39.56 9.98
CA THR A 2 -19.14 -38.72 9.59
C THR A 2 -19.32 -37.22 9.90
N ARG A 3 -18.24 -36.58 10.37
CA ARG A 3 -18.10 -35.11 10.42
C ARG A 3 -17.97 -34.58 9.00
N SER A 4 -18.94 -33.78 8.54
CA SER A 4 -18.81 -33.00 7.30
C SER A 4 -18.06 -31.71 7.59
N LYS A 5 -16.86 -31.56 7.02
CA LYS A 5 -16.09 -30.31 7.02
C LYS A 5 -16.62 -29.43 5.89
N SER A 6 -17.20 -28.27 6.21
CA SER A 6 -17.51 -27.24 5.22
C SER A 6 -16.22 -26.58 4.74
N HIS A 7 -15.95 -26.69 3.44
CA HIS A 7 -14.92 -25.90 2.74
C HIS A 7 -15.42 -24.46 2.56
N PRO A 8 -14.59 -23.43 2.78
CA PRO A 8 -14.87 -22.10 2.23
C PRO A 8 -14.48 -22.08 0.74
N ILE A 9 -15.46 -21.89 -0.13
CA ILE A 9 -15.26 -21.59 -1.55
C ILE A 9 -14.86 -20.12 -1.64
N GLY A 10 -13.57 -19.84 -1.46
CA GLY A 10 -12.96 -18.57 -1.83
C GLY A 10 -12.63 -18.61 -3.32
N GLN A 11 -13.60 -18.31 -4.18
CA GLN A 11 -13.29 -18.04 -5.59
C GLN A 11 -12.61 -16.67 -5.66
N SER A 12 -11.29 -16.72 -5.83
CA SER A 12 -10.42 -15.60 -6.17
C SER A 12 -10.91 -14.96 -7.47
N LEU A 13 -11.45 -13.74 -7.38
CA LEU A 13 -11.69 -12.87 -8.55
C LEU A 13 -10.37 -12.29 -9.14
N PHE A 14 -9.20 -12.81 -8.73
CA PHE A 14 -7.89 -12.26 -9.07
C PHE A 14 -6.88 -13.31 -9.56
N SER A 15 -7.30 -14.44 -10.12
CA SER A 15 -6.33 -15.47 -10.55
C SER A 15 -5.78 -15.30 -11.97
N ASN A 16 -6.50 -14.67 -12.90
CA ASN A 16 -6.13 -14.75 -14.32
C ASN A 16 -5.54 -13.46 -14.92
N THR A 17 -5.55 -12.34 -14.20
CA THR A 17 -5.01 -11.04 -14.67
C THR A 17 -3.62 -10.72 -14.15
N LYS A 18 -3.12 -11.41 -13.12
CA LYS A 18 -1.79 -11.12 -12.53
C LYS A 18 -0.63 -11.53 -13.44
N GLU A 19 -0.81 -12.55 -14.26
CA GLU A 19 0.28 -13.08 -15.11
C GLU A 19 0.55 -12.18 -16.33
N SER A 20 -0.47 -11.50 -16.86
CA SER A 20 -0.33 -10.59 -18.01
C SER A 20 0.20 -9.20 -17.65
N LEU A 21 0.09 -8.80 -16.37
CA LEU A 21 0.55 -7.50 -15.87
C LEU A 21 2.03 -7.49 -15.44
N ARG A 22 2.74 -8.62 -15.55
CA ARG A 22 4.09 -8.80 -14.99
C ARG A 22 5.24 -8.21 -15.82
N LYS A 23 4.95 -7.50 -16.92
CA LYS A 23 5.97 -7.08 -17.91
C LYS A 23 5.96 -5.60 -18.30
N ALA A 24 5.14 -4.74 -17.69
CA ALA A 24 5.22 -3.30 -17.91
C ALA A 24 5.65 -2.61 -16.62
N PRO A 25 6.60 -1.64 -16.66
CA PRO A 25 6.83 -0.77 -15.52
C PRO A 25 5.50 -0.10 -15.17
N HIS A 26 5.03 -0.27 -13.93
CA HIS A 26 3.77 0.30 -13.50
C HIS A 26 3.83 1.83 -13.71
N PRO A 27 2.96 2.43 -14.54
CA PRO A 27 3.00 3.87 -14.85
C PRO A 27 2.95 4.74 -13.58
N GLU A 28 2.29 4.22 -12.56
CA GLU A 28 2.15 4.80 -11.22
C GLU A 28 3.51 4.90 -10.51
N ALA A 29 4.33 3.84 -10.51
CA ALA A 29 5.63 3.84 -9.84
C ALA A 29 6.61 4.81 -10.51
N TYR A 30 6.64 4.83 -11.85
CA TYR A 30 7.48 5.75 -12.61
C TYR A 30 7.07 7.22 -12.37
N HIS A 31 5.77 7.51 -12.37
CA HIS A 31 5.26 8.85 -12.10
C HIS A 31 5.61 9.30 -10.66
N MET A 32 5.43 8.42 -9.67
CA MET A 32 5.79 8.72 -8.29
C MET A 32 7.29 9.01 -8.09
N GLU A 33 8.17 8.28 -8.78
CA GLU A 33 9.62 8.54 -8.75
C GLU A 33 9.96 9.89 -9.41
N SER A 34 9.30 10.22 -10.53
CA SER A 34 9.48 11.51 -11.21
C SER A 34 9.00 12.71 -10.39
N CYS A 35 8.02 12.50 -9.51
CA CYS A 35 7.47 13.51 -8.60
C CYS A 35 8.24 13.65 -7.28
N ASN A 36 9.35 12.92 -7.10
CA ASN A 36 10.19 12.97 -5.90
C ASN A 36 9.43 12.70 -4.59
N ILE A 37 8.30 12.00 -4.66
CA ILE A 37 7.48 11.66 -3.48
C ILE A 37 8.00 10.43 -2.73
N THR A 38 8.88 9.65 -3.36
CA THR A 38 9.53 8.49 -2.74
C THR A 38 10.88 8.91 -2.15
N SER A 39 11.16 8.43 -0.94
CA SER A 39 12.48 8.64 -0.34
C SER A 39 13.48 7.63 -0.91
N ARG A 40 14.75 8.04 -1.07
CA ARG A 40 15.85 7.13 -1.43
C ARG A 40 16.03 5.96 -0.45
N ASN A 41 15.52 6.10 0.77
CA ASN A 41 15.57 5.07 1.82
C ASN A 41 14.25 4.29 1.95
N GLN A 42 13.27 4.54 1.08
CA GLN A 42 12.06 3.72 1.01
C GLN A 42 12.38 2.42 0.29
N HIS A 43 11.95 1.30 0.88
CA HIS A 43 12.22 -0.03 0.34
C HIS A 43 10.94 -0.85 0.10
N VAL A 44 9.79 -0.32 0.52
CA VAL A 44 8.49 -0.98 0.39
C VAL A 44 7.73 -0.35 -0.78
N PHE A 45 7.03 -1.18 -1.56
CA PHE A 45 6.24 -0.80 -2.74
C PHE A 45 7.05 -0.19 -3.90
N LEU A 46 8.36 -0.45 -3.97
CA LEU A 46 9.21 -0.02 -5.08
C LEU A 46 9.76 -1.23 -5.83
N GLU A 47 9.81 -1.14 -7.14
CA GLU A 47 10.43 -2.16 -7.97
C GLU A 47 11.93 -2.27 -7.67
N GLY A 48 12.44 -3.50 -7.59
CA GLY A 48 13.86 -3.74 -7.25
C GLY A 48 14.24 -3.44 -5.80
N ARG A 49 13.30 -3.09 -4.91
CA ARG A 49 13.52 -2.97 -3.47
C ARG A 49 12.76 -4.04 -2.70
N SER A 50 13.34 -4.49 -1.59
CA SER A 50 12.78 -5.50 -0.69
C SER A 50 13.12 -5.22 0.77
N VAL A 51 12.54 -6.00 1.68
CA VAL A 51 12.92 -6.00 3.09
C VAL A 51 14.41 -6.29 3.27
N ASP A 52 14.97 -7.23 2.50
CA ASP A 52 16.41 -7.53 2.54
C ASP A 52 17.25 -6.30 2.20
N THR A 53 16.87 -5.56 1.15
CA THR A 53 17.60 -4.33 0.79
C THR A 53 17.52 -3.27 1.89
N ALA A 54 16.39 -3.20 2.62
CA ALA A 54 16.23 -2.28 3.75
C ALA A 54 17.14 -2.67 4.92
N ILE A 55 17.16 -3.96 5.26
CA ILE A 55 18.00 -4.50 6.35
C ILE A 55 19.47 -4.33 6.00
N HIS A 56 19.89 -4.68 4.79
CA HIS A 56 21.25 -4.48 4.32
C HIS A 56 21.67 -3.01 4.37
N SER A 57 20.81 -2.09 3.93
CA SER A 57 21.07 -0.64 4.00
C SER A 57 21.27 -0.16 5.45
N LEU A 58 20.43 -0.62 6.38
CA LEU A 58 20.56 -0.28 7.80
C LEU A 58 21.86 -0.83 8.40
N ILE A 59 22.17 -2.11 8.18
CA ILE A 59 23.38 -2.76 8.69
C ILE A 59 24.63 -2.04 8.18
N ASN A 60 24.69 -1.72 6.89
CA ASN A 60 25.83 -1.03 6.30
C ASN A 60 26.04 0.35 6.93
N ARG A 61 24.97 1.13 7.13
CA ARG A 61 25.05 2.44 7.81
C ARG A 61 25.57 2.34 9.25
N ILE A 62 25.16 1.30 9.98
CA ILE A 62 25.66 1.03 11.34
C ILE A 62 27.14 0.65 11.29
N ALA A 63 27.53 -0.25 10.39
CA ALA A 63 28.91 -0.72 10.24
C ALA A 63 29.86 0.44 9.84
N ASP A 64 29.45 1.29 8.91
CA ASP A 64 30.20 2.47 8.49
C ASP A 64 30.40 3.46 9.63
N SER A 65 29.34 3.72 10.41
CA SER A 65 29.42 4.62 11.56
C SER A 65 30.36 4.08 12.64
N LYS A 66 30.31 2.76 12.91
CA LYS A 66 31.23 2.09 13.84
C LYS A 66 32.67 2.15 13.37
N ARG A 67 32.94 1.92 12.07
CA ARG A 67 34.27 2.04 11.47
C ARG A 67 34.85 3.45 11.61
N LEU A 68 33.99 4.47 11.58
CA LEU A 68 34.36 5.87 11.80
C LEU A 68 34.37 6.27 13.28
N SER A 69 34.31 5.31 14.21
CA SER A 69 34.26 5.54 15.66
C SER A 69 33.14 6.49 16.12
N LYS A 70 32.01 6.53 15.39
CA LYS A 70 30.84 7.35 15.75
C LYS A 70 29.87 6.55 16.62
N HIS A 71 29.18 7.26 17.51
CA HIS A 71 28.03 6.71 18.21
C HIS A 71 26.85 6.51 17.26
N VAL A 72 26.08 5.45 17.48
CA VAL A 72 24.91 5.10 16.66
C VAL A 72 23.70 4.97 17.57
N LEU A 73 22.63 5.69 17.24
CA LEU A 73 21.30 5.54 17.83
C LEU A 73 20.34 5.10 16.73
N VAL A 74 19.59 4.02 16.98
CA VAL A 74 18.53 3.54 16.08
C VAL A 74 17.19 3.80 16.76
N LEU A 75 16.33 4.54 16.08
CA LEU A 75 14.96 4.81 16.50
C LEU A 75 14.00 4.02 15.63
N SER A 76 13.09 3.29 16.26
CA SER A 76 12.00 2.58 15.59
C SER A 76 10.66 3.19 15.99
N SER A 77 9.77 3.37 15.03
CA SER A 77 8.43 3.91 15.26
C SER A 77 7.43 3.15 14.39
N ASP A 78 6.28 2.82 14.96
CA ASP A 78 5.16 2.20 14.27
C ASP A 78 3.96 3.16 14.27
N ILE A 79 3.24 3.22 13.16
CA ILE A 79 2.09 4.12 13.00
C ILE A 79 0.81 3.31 13.19
N LYS A 80 0.15 3.52 14.34
CA LYS A 80 -1.12 2.87 14.65
C LYS A 80 -2.18 3.18 13.59
N GLY A 81 -2.74 2.14 12.98
CA GLY A 81 -3.81 2.27 11.98
C GLY A 81 -3.38 3.11 10.78
N ALA A 82 -2.19 2.86 10.23
CA ALA A 82 -1.61 3.66 9.14
C ALA A 82 -2.55 3.86 7.94
N PHE A 83 -3.39 2.87 7.62
CA PHE A 83 -4.39 2.97 6.55
C PHE A 83 -5.74 3.51 7.06
N ASP A 84 -6.21 3.04 8.22
CA ASP A 84 -7.51 3.44 8.79
C ASP A 84 -7.58 4.93 9.13
N ASN A 85 -6.45 5.50 9.55
CA ASN A 85 -6.33 6.91 9.95
C ASN A 85 -5.85 7.81 8.81
N LEU A 86 -5.63 7.28 7.61
CA LEU A 86 -5.19 8.06 6.47
C LEU A 86 -6.34 8.94 5.96
N GLN A 87 -6.12 10.26 5.96
CA GLN A 87 -7.14 11.19 5.47
C GLN A 87 -7.25 11.11 3.95
N HIS A 88 -8.44 10.82 3.42
CA HIS A 88 -8.69 10.74 1.98
C HIS A 88 -8.26 12.03 1.26
N GLN A 89 -8.52 13.20 1.86
CA GLN A 89 -8.09 14.49 1.30
C GLN A 89 -6.57 14.61 1.17
N ALA A 90 -5.79 14.01 2.06
CA ALA A 90 -4.33 14.03 1.97
C ALA A 90 -3.82 13.20 0.77
N ILE A 91 -4.52 12.10 0.43
CA ILE A 91 -4.23 11.30 -0.77
C ILE A 91 -4.55 12.12 -2.02
N ILE A 92 -5.74 12.72 -2.08
CA ILE A 92 -6.19 13.57 -3.21
C ILE A 92 -5.22 14.73 -3.43
N ASN A 93 -4.87 15.46 -2.38
CA ASN A 93 -3.92 16.58 -2.46
C ASN A 93 -2.53 16.12 -2.93
N SER A 94 -2.12 14.90 -2.57
CA SER A 94 -0.85 14.35 -3.03
C SER A 94 -0.89 14.01 -4.52
N LEU A 95 -1.99 13.45 -5.03
CA LEU A 95 -2.17 13.19 -6.47
C LEU A 95 -2.15 14.49 -7.28
N ILE A 96 -2.85 15.53 -6.80
CA ILE A 96 -2.85 16.86 -7.44
C ILE A 96 -1.43 17.44 -7.46
N ARG A 97 -0.73 17.41 -6.32
CA ARG A 97 0.64 17.94 -6.20
C ARG A 97 1.63 17.23 -7.13
N CYS A 98 1.43 15.93 -7.35
CA CYS A 98 2.27 15.15 -8.27
C CYS A 98 1.91 15.40 -9.74
N GLY A 99 0.77 16.02 -10.06
CA GLY A 99 0.27 16.09 -11.43
C GLY A 99 -0.07 14.69 -11.97
N ALA A 100 -0.74 13.87 -11.15
CA ALA A 100 -1.18 12.53 -11.56
C ALA A 100 -2.07 12.61 -12.81
N PRO A 101 -1.90 11.70 -13.79
CA PRO A 101 -2.77 11.65 -14.97
C PRO A 101 -4.24 11.48 -14.59
N ASP A 102 -5.15 12.08 -15.37
CA ASP A 102 -6.59 12.10 -15.06
C ASP A 102 -7.17 10.71 -14.82
N ASN A 103 -6.76 9.70 -15.59
CA ASN A 103 -7.24 8.33 -15.42
C ASN A 103 -6.84 7.75 -14.04
N ILE A 104 -5.64 8.04 -13.54
CA ILE A 104 -5.19 7.63 -12.21
C ILE A 104 -5.94 8.43 -11.14
N PHE A 105 -6.04 9.74 -11.32
CA PHE A 105 -6.76 10.62 -10.38
C PHE A 105 -8.21 10.17 -10.20
N LEU A 106 -8.93 9.90 -11.30
CA LEU A 106 -10.32 9.45 -11.28
C LEU A 106 -10.49 8.08 -10.61
N ILE A 107 -9.55 7.14 -10.82
CA ILE A 107 -9.56 5.85 -10.12
C ILE A 107 -9.49 6.09 -8.60
N PHE A 108 -8.53 6.88 -8.12
CA PHE A 108 -8.40 7.14 -6.69
C PHE A 108 -9.60 7.89 -6.10
N ILE A 109 -10.16 8.86 -6.82
CA ILE A 109 -11.40 9.54 -6.40
C ILE A 109 -12.55 8.53 -6.25
N SER A 110 -12.73 7.65 -7.23
CA SER A 110 -13.78 6.61 -7.18
C SER A 110 -13.59 5.61 -6.05
N LEU A 111 -12.32 5.32 -5.69
CA LEU A 111 -11.98 4.41 -4.61
C LEU A 111 -12.11 5.07 -3.23
N LEU A 112 -11.95 6.38 -3.12
CA LEU A 112 -11.93 7.09 -1.84
C LEU A 112 -13.24 7.78 -1.49
N GLN A 113 -14.04 8.17 -2.48
CA GLN A 113 -15.31 8.89 -2.27
C GLN A 113 -16.51 7.96 -2.40
N ASN A 114 -17.57 8.23 -1.64
CA ASN A 114 -18.87 7.56 -1.74
C ASN A 114 -18.83 6.03 -1.60
N ARG A 115 -17.87 5.50 -0.82
CA ARG A 115 -17.81 4.06 -0.55
C ARG A 115 -18.97 3.64 0.34
N LEU A 116 -19.88 2.85 -0.21
CA LEU A 116 -20.95 2.20 0.52
C LEU A 116 -20.62 0.73 0.72
N VAL A 117 -20.45 0.32 1.96
CA VAL A 117 -20.30 -1.10 2.32
C VAL A 117 -21.69 -1.67 2.54
N THR A 118 -22.05 -2.70 1.76
CA THR A 118 -23.33 -3.39 1.90
C THR A 118 -23.13 -4.80 2.42
N MET A 119 -23.87 -5.17 3.47
CA MET A 119 -23.83 -6.49 4.08
C MET A 119 -25.24 -7.10 4.08
N GLN A 120 -25.32 -8.38 3.71
CA GLN A 120 -26.55 -9.15 3.85
C GLN A 120 -26.61 -9.74 5.25
N THR A 121 -27.66 -9.41 6.00
CA THR A 121 -28.00 -10.03 7.29
C THR A 121 -29.29 -10.84 7.16
N PRO A 122 -29.63 -11.72 8.12
CA PRO A 122 -30.93 -12.38 8.15
C PRO A 122 -32.13 -11.42 8.18
N GLU A 123 -31.94 -10.20 8.70
CA GLU A 123 -32.96 -9.15 8.74
C GLU A 123 -33.02 -8.31 7.44
N GLY A 124 -32.06 -8.45 6.53
CA GLY A 124 -32.06 -7.78 5.22
C GLY A 124 -30.71 -7.18 4.82
N LYS A 125 -30.74 -6.29 3.82
CA LYS A 125 -29.56 -5.59 3.33
C LYS A 125 -29.29 -4.36 4.19
N VAL A 126 -28.12 -4.32 4.83
CA VAL A 126 -27.65 -3.14 5.58
C VAL A 126 -26.55 -2.47 4.76
N SER A 127 -26.61 -1.14 4.62
CA SER A 127 -25.59 -0.35 3.94
C SER A 127 -25.04 0.75 4.85
N LYS A 128 -23.73 0.93 4.86
CA LYS A 128 -23.06 1.96 5.64
C LYS A 128 -21.98 2.66 4.81
N GLU A 129 -21.91 3.98 4.93
CA GLU A 129 -20.83 4.75 4.32
C GLU A 129 -19.49 4.48 5.04
N GLN A 130 -18.43 4.27 4.26
CA GLN A 130 -17.09 3.92 4.74
C GLN A 130 -16.07 4.99 4.37
N ALA A 131 -15.93 5.98 5.26
CA ALA A 131 -15.00 7.09 5.12
C ALA A 131 -13.57 6.81 5.63
N ARG A 132 -13.28 5.58 6.12
CA ARG A 132 -11.96 5.17 6.64
C ARG A 132 -11.52 3.82 6.08
N GLY A 133 -10.24 3.48 6.21
CA GLY A 133 -9.74 2.11 5.96
C GLY A 133 -10.52 1.06 6.72
#